data_AF-A0A8B7DKY9-F1
#
_entry.id   AF-A0A8B7DKY9-F1
#
_cell.length_a   1.000
_cell.length_b   1.000
_cell.length_c   1.000
_cell.angle_alpha   90.00
_cell.angle_beta   90.00
_cell.angle_gamma   90.00
#
_symmetry.space_group_name_H-M   'P 1'
#
loop_
_entity.id
_entity.type
_entity.pdbx_description
1 polymer ?
#
loop_
_entity_poly.entity_id
_entity_poly.type
_entity_poly.pdbx_seq_one_letter_code
_entity_poly.pdbx_strand_id
1 'polypeptide(L)'
;MKGKENRVQRKILDINPRAFFISCSAHSLNLVVNDAYKSSLDAISFFGVVQQIYSYFSGSPSRWQVFRSYFPDFTVKSLNDTKWESRINALKPLRYNLGKIYDALMQIFEDPRLQTTSLGNSSRNEAKGLANSICIFKFMVALVSWYDILFEVNISNKILQNMKVDLNVATQQLNITKNKLVKMRNDEGFQRIDVDAAEIAKELETVTNFEEKHVGRRRKKRQFDYETQDEALQDPKEKFKVEFYFKIFRHCYAVYRGKV
;
A
#
# COMPACT_ATOMS: atom_id res chain seq x y z
N MET A 1 8.63 8.10 22.14
CA MET A 1 9.04 6.91 21.36
C MET A 1 9.70 5.91 22.30
N LYS A 2 9.32 4.62 22.22
CA LYS A 2 9.92 3.53 23.00
C LYS A 2 11.40 3.39 22.64
N GLY A 3 12.27 3.27 23.63
CA GLY A 3 13.70 3.01 23.41
C GLY A 3 14.49 2.99 24.70
N LYS A 4 15.33 1.96 24.83
CA LYS A 4 16.12 1.68 26.03
C LYS A 4 17.34 2.59 26.16
N GLU A 5 17.93 2.98 25.04
CA GLU A 5 19.13 3.83 24.95
C GLU A 5 18.76 5.20 24.38
N ASN A 6 19.15 6.30 25.05
CA ASN A 6 19.13 7.69 24.57
C ASN A 6 17.80 8.25 24.02
N ARG A 7 16.65 7.60 24.28
CA ARG A 7 15.33 8.08 23.84
C ARG A 7 14.59 8.86 24.91
N VAL A 8 13.53 9.55 24.48
CA VAL A 8 12.60 10.32 25.32
C VAL A 8 12.14 9.55 26.56
N GLN A 9 11.89 8.24 26.43
CA GLN A 9 11.52 7.38 27.56
C GLN A 9 12.62 7.35 28.65
N ARG A 10 13.89 7.18 28.27
CA ARG A 10 15.01 7.14 29.20
C ARG A 10 15.18 8.48 29.91
N LYS A 11 15.15 9.59 29.15
CA LYS A 11 15.24 10.94 29.72
C LYS A 11 14.13 11.25 30.73
N ILE A 12 12.90 10.76 30.51
CA ILE A 12 11.79 10.92 31.46
C ILE A 12 12.02 10.08 32.72
N LEU A 13 12.54 8.85 32.57
CA LEU A 13 12.85 7.97 33.70
C LEU A 13 14.03 8.48 34.53
N ASP A 14 15.01 9.12 33.90
CA ASP A 14 16.15 9.74 34.59
C ASP A 14 15.70 10.91 35.49
N ILE A 15 14.64 11.64 35.08
CA ILE A 15 14.02 12.71 35.87
C ILE A 15 13.08 12.13 36.95
N ASN A 16 12.28 11.13 36.59
CA ASN A 16 11.34 10.48 37.50
C ASN A 16 11.36 8.94 37.30
N PRO A 17 12.08 8.20 38.16
CA PRO A 17 12.15 6.74 38.08
C PRO A 17 10.82 6.02 38.28
N ARG A 18 9.81 6.70 38.85
CA ARG A 18 8.46 6.16 39.08
C ARG A 18 7.51 6.39 37.89
N ALA A 19 7.95 7.06 36.83
CA ALA A 19 7.10 7.30 35.67
C ALA A 19 6.75 6.00 34.93
N PHE A 20 5.46 5.74 34.73
CA PHE A 20 4.99 4.61 33.93
C PHE A 20 5.05 4.95 32.44
N PHE A 21 5.68 4.07 31.66
CA PHE A 21 5.67 4.16 30.21
C PHE A 21 4.63 3.21 29.63
N ILE A 22 3.68 3.76 28.88
CA ILE A 22 2.70 2.99 28.11
C ILE A 22 2.97 3.25 26.63
N SER A 23 3.14 2.19 25.84
CA SER A 23 3.29 2.31 24.39
C SER A 23 1.95 2.69 23.75
N CYS A 24 1.98 3.64 22.82
CA CYS A 24 0.80 4.03 22.06
C CYS A 24 0.36 2.90 21.11
N SER A 25 -0.83 2.32 21.33
CA SER A 25 -1.39 1.25 20.52
C SER A 25 -1.60 1.64 19.06
N ALA A 26 -2.01 2.89 18.79
CA ALA A 26 -2.12 3.42 17.43
C ALA A 26 -0.75 3.46 16.71
N HIS A 27 0.32 3.83 17.44
CA HIS A 27 1.67 3.78 16.89
C HIS A 27 2.13 2.34 16.63
N SER A 28 1.82 1.40 17.53
CA SER A 28 2.14 -0.01 17.33
C SER A 28 1.45 -0.58 16.09
N LEU A 29 0.16 -0.29 15.88
CA LEU A 29 -0.57 -0.66 14.66
C LEU A 29 0.09 -0.07 13.42
N ASN A 30 0.50 1.19 13.46
CA ASN A 30 1.22 1.83 12.35
C ASN A 30 2.56 1.15 12.02
N LEU A 31 3.26 0.61 13.02
CA LEU A 31 4.49 -0.16 12.79
C LEU A 31 4.18 -1.50 12.11
N VAL A 32 3.10 -2.19 12.51
CA VAL A 32 2.67 -3.45 11.89
C VAL A 32 2.45 -3.30 10.39
N VAL A 33 1.71 -2.27 10.00
CA VAL A 33 1.40 -2.02 8.59
C VAL A 33 2.67 -1.61 7.82
N ASN A 34 3.59 -0.86 8.46
CA ASN A 34 4.90 -0.50 7.87
C ASN A 34 5.76 -1.73 7.59
N ASP A 35 5.82 -2.66 8.52
CA ASP A 35 6.58 -3.90 8.32
C ASP A 35 5.92 -4.78 7.26
N ALA A 36 4.59 -4.89 7.25
CA ALA A 36 3.87 -5.62 6.22
C ALA A 36 4.09 -5.04 4.82
N TYR A 37 4.08 -3.72 4.70
CA TYR A 37 4.38 -3.01 3.46
C TYR A 37 5.81 -3.30 2.97
N LYS A 38 6.81 -3.21 3.87
CA LYS A 38 8.21 -3.46 3.53
C LYS A 38 8.53 -4.92 3.24
N SER A 39 7.61 -5.84 3.57
CA SER A 39 7.84 -7.27 3.39
C SER A 39 7.78 -7.74 1.94
N SER A 40 7.14 -6.98 1.04
CA SER A 40 6.94 -7.38 -0.37
C SER A 40 7.42 -6.30 -1.34
N LEU A 41 8.20 -6.71 -2.35
CA LEU A 41 8.65 -5.80 -3.41
C LEU A 41 7.50 -5.28 -4.25
N ASP A 42 6.46 -6.09 -4.47
CA ASP A 42 5.25 -5.66 -5.17
C ASP A 42 4.49 -4.60 -4.36
N ALA A 43 4.45 -4.72 -3.03
CA ALA A 43 3.89 -3.68 -2.16
C ALA A 43 4.70 -2.38 -2.20
N ILE A 44 6.03 -2.48 -2.15
CA ILE A 44 6.94 -1.32 -2.28
C ILE A 44 6.72 -0.62 -3.62
N SER A 45 6.65 -1.40 -4.71
CA SER A 45 6.43 -0.87 -6.05
C SER A 45 5.05 -0.21 -6.18
N PHE A 46 4.01 -0.84 -5.63
CA PHE A 46 2.65 -0.29 -5.59
C PHE A 46 2.60 1.09 -4.91
N PHE A 47 3.06 1.22 -3.67
CA PHE A 47 3.06 2.53 -3.00
C PHE A 47 4.02 3.52 -3.66
N GLY A 48 5.08 3.04 -4.33
CA GLY A 48 5.94 3.86 -5.17
C GLY A 48 5.16 4.54 -6.30
N VAL A 49 4.34 3.78 -7.04
CA VAL A 49 3.46 4.33 -8.08
C VAL A 49 2.44 5.30 -7.49
N VAL A 50 1.80 4.96 -6.36
CA VAL A 50 0.86 5.86 -5.67
C VAL A 50 1.52 7.20 -5.32
N GLN A 51 2.77 7.17 -4.81
CA GLN A 51 3.51 8.39 -4.50
C GLN A 51 3.88 9.17 -5.76
N GLN A 52 4.26 8.50 -6.84
CA GLN A 52 4.58 9.17 -8.11
C GLN A 52 3.37 9.88 -8.69
N ILE A 53 2.17 9.26 -8.66
CA ILE A 53 0.92 9.91 -9.09
C ILE A 53 0.70 11.21 -8.29
N TYR A 54 0.86 11.16 -6.97
CA TYR A 54 0.74 12.35 -6.14
C TYR A 54 1.78 13.43 -6.50
N SER A 55 3.06 13.05 -6.55
CA SER A 55 4.16 13.97 -6.88
C SER A 55 3.98 14.58 -8.28
N TYR A 56 3.46 13.81 -9.23
CA TYR A 56 3.17 14.26 -10.58
C TYR A 56 2.11 15.38 -10.57
N PHE A 57 0.92 15.11 -10.02
CA PHE A 57 -0.14 16.11 -10.01
C PHE A 57 0.18 17.32 -9.13
N SER A 58 0.78 17.12 -7.96
CA SER A 58 1.14 18.21 -7.04
C SER A 58 2.35 19.03 -7.49
N GLY A 59 3.19 18.48 -8.37
CA GLY A 59 4.40 19.14 -8.85
C GLY A 59 4.17 20.24 -9.90
N SER A 60 2.93 20.53 -10.30
CA SER A 60 2.62 21.67 -11.18
C SER A 60 1.20 22.18 -10.94
N PRO A 61 0.99 23.51 -10.79
CA PRO A 61 -0.35 24.09 -10.67
C PRO A 61 -1.28 23.72 -11.83
N SER A 62 -0.75 23.64 -13.06
CA SER A 62 -1.52 23.28 -14.24
C SER A 62 -1.98 21.81 -14.19
N ARG A 63 -1.10 20.89 -13.79
CA ARG A 63 -1.44 19.46 -13.61
C ARG A 63 -2.43 19.28 -12.46
N TRP A 64 -2.26 20.05 -11.39
CA TRP A 64 -3.18 20.05 -10.26
C TRP A 64 -4.58 20.54 -10.67
N GLN A 65 -4.67 21.54 -11.53
CA GLN A 65 -5.96 22.03 -12.04
C GLN A 65 -6.68 20.95 -12.86
N VAL A 66 -5.96 20.23 -13.72
CA VAL A 66 -6.49 19.04 -14.43
C VAL A 66 -6.97 18.00 -13.42
N PHE A 67 -6.16 17.65 -12.42
CA PHE A 67 -6.60 16.71 -11.39
C PHE A 67 -7.91 17.17 -10.71
N ARG A 68 -8.00 18.45 -10.36
CA ARG A 68 -9.17 19.03 -9.68
C ARG A 68 -10.42 19.09 -10.55
N SER A 69 -10.31 19.12 -11.88
CA SER A 69 -11.50 19.06 -12.75
C SER A 69 -12.17 17.69 -12.70
N TYR A 70 -11.39 16.62 -12.52
CA TYR A 70 -11.92 15.25 -12.33
C TYR A 70 -12.29 14.96 -10.86
N PHE A 71 -11.66 15.68 -9.92
CA PHE A 71 -11.76 15.46 -8.47
C PHE A 71 -12.04 16.75 -7.70
N PRO A 72 -13.26 17.31 -7.79
CA PRO A 72 -13.59 18.56 -7.09
C PRO A 72 -13.56 18.39 -5.56
N ASP A 73 -14.03 17.24 -5.06
CA ASP A 73 -14.17 16.96 -3.62
C ASP A 73 -12.99 16.21 -3.01
N PHE A 74 -12.03 15.75 -3.82
CA PHE A 74 -10.90 14.97 -3.35
C PHE A 74 -9.59 15.74 -3.40
N THR A 75 -8.87 15.72 -2.29
CA THR A 75 -7.46 16.11 -2.25
C THR A 75 -6.62 14.84 -2.23
N VAL A 76 -5.79 14.59 -3.25
CA VAL A 76 -4.72 13.60 -3.10
C VAL A 76 -3.83 14.10 -1.97
N LYS A 77 -3.55 13.24 -0.99
CA LYS A 77 -2.62 13.54 0.10
C LYS A 77 -1.35 12.73 -0.12
N SER A 78 -0.19 13.34 0.13
CA SER A 78 1.08 12.61 0.11
C SER A 78 1.04 11.42 1.07
N LEU A 79 1.75 10.34 0.71
CA LEU A 79 2.04 9.29 1.66
C LEU A 79 2.97 9.87 2.73
N ASN A 80 2.53 9.85 3.99
CA ASN A 80 3.37 10.21 5.11
C ASN A 80 3.73 8.94 5.87
N ASP A 81 5.02 8.70 6.08
CA ASP A 81 5.52 7.52 6.80
C ASP A 81 5.06 7.46 8.26
N THR A 82 4.73 8.62 8.83
CA THR A 82 4.31 8.76 10.23
C THR A 82 2.80 8.62 10.43
N LYS A 83 1.97 8.68 9.37
CA LYS A 83 0.50 8.73 9.49
C LYS A 83 -0.21 7.93 8.38
N TRP A 84 -0.55 6.68 8.66
CA TRP A 84 -1.28 5.79 7.74
C TRP A 84 -2.67 6.29 7.32
N GLU A 85 -3.28 7.17 8.11
CA GLU A 85 -4.50 7.89 7.71
C GLU A 85 -4.32 8.69 6.41
N SER A 86 -3.11 9.20 6.12
CA SER A 86 -2.88 9.86 4.83
C SER A 86 -2.86 8.85 3.69
N ARG A 87 -2.38 7.62 3.94
CA ARG A 87 -2.28 6.55 2.96
C ARG A 87 -3.65 5.98 2.57
N ILE A 88 -4.56 5.74 3.52
CA ILE A 88 -5.95 5.33 3.17
C ILE A 88 -6.68 6.42 2.38
N ASN A 89 -6.49 7.69 2.74
CA ASN A 89 -7.08 8.81 2.00
C ASN A 89 -6.50 8.95 0.59
N ALA A 90 -5.24 8.56 0.37
CA ALA A 90 -4.62 8.52 -0.95
C ALA A 90 -5.15 7.34 -1.80
N LEU A 91 -5.41 6.19 -1.18
CA LEU A 91 -5.93 5.01 -1.88
C LEU A 91 -7.42 5.09 -2.21
N LYS A 92 -8.22 5.83 -1.42
CA LYS A 92 -9.67 5.89 -1.62
C LYS A 92 -10.06 6.41 -3.03
N PRO A 93 -9.50 7.52 -3.56
CA PRO A 93 -9.76 7.93 -4.93
C PRO A 93 -9.31 6.89 -5.95
N LEU A 94 -8.15 6.24 -5.74
CA LEU A 94 -7.64 5.20 -6.62
C LEU A 94 -8.59 3.99 -6.65
N ARG A 95 -9.14 3.54 -5.51
CA ARG A 95 -10.01 2.36 -5.43
C ARG A 95 -11.35 2.51 -6.16
N TYR A 96 -11.92 3.72 -6.18
CA TYR A 96 -13.28 3.95 -6.67
C TYR A 96 -13.37 4.85 -7.91
N ASN A 97 -12.26 5.47 -8.32
CA ASN A 97 -12.24 6.39 -9.46
C ASN A 97 -10.94 6.22 -10.26
N LEU A 98 -10.44 4.98 -10.41
CA LEU A 98 -9.20 4.73 -11.15
C LEU A 98 -9.30 5.20 -12.60
N GLY A 99 -10.46 5.01 -13.25
CA GLY A 99 -10.78 5.53 -14.58
C GLY A 99 -10.57 7.03 -14.72
N LYS A 100 -11.09 7.83 -13.79
CA LYS A 100 -10.90 9.29 -13.81
C LYS A 100 -9.44 9.71 -13.66
N ILE A 101 -8.63 8.94 -12.92
CA ILE A 101 -7.19 9.21 -12.78
C ILE A 101 -6.48 8.87 -14.10
N TYR A 102 -6.87 7.77 -14.74
CA TYR A 102 -6.39 7.42 -16.07
C TYR A 102 -6.72 8.51 -17.09
N ASP A 103 -7.98 8.96 -17.15
CA ASP A 103 -8.42 10.03 -18.05
C ASP A 103 -7.66 11.34 -17.81
N ALA A 104 -7.45 11.72 -16.56
CA ALA A 104 -6.69 12.92 -16.21
C ALA A 104 -5.21 12.83 -16.66
N LEU A 105 -4.59 11.65 -16.57
CA LEU A 105 -3.23 11.42 -17.07
C LEU A 105 -3.19 11.45 -18.59
N MET A 106 -4.18 10.85 -19.25
CA MET A 106 -4.30 10.83 -20.71
C MET A 106 -4.56 12.21 -21.29
N GLN A 107 -5.38 13.03 -20.64
CA GLN A 107 -5.59 14.44 -21.03
C GLN A 107 -4.27 15.22 -21.07
N ILE A 108 -3.39 15.02 -20.08
CA ILE A 108 -2.08 15.68 -20.05
C ILE A 108 -1.14 15.10 -21.12
N PHE A 109 -1.19 13.78 -21.36
CA PHE A 109 -0.41 13.15 -22.41
C PHE A 109 -0.81 13.64 -23.81
N GLU A 110 -2.10 13.85 -24.06
CA GLU A 110 -2.63 14.25 -25.35
C GLU A 110 -2.54 15.76 -25.61
N ASP A 111 -2.24 16.59 -24.60
CA ASP A 111 -2.16 18.03 -24.76
C ASP A 111 -1.08 18.44 -25.80
N PRO A 112 -1.47 19.00 -26.96
CA PRO A 112 -0.54 19.38 -28.02
C PRO A 112 0.40 20.52 -27.59
N ARG A 113 0.01 21.34 -26.60
CA ARG A 113 0.80 22.48 -26.12
C ARG A 113 2.08 22.03 -25.43
N LEU A 114 2.06 20.83 -24.85
CA LEU A 114 3.21 20.25 -24.16
C LEU A 114 4.20 19.58 -25.14
N GLN A 115 3.88 19.45 -26.42
CA GLN A 115 4.75 18.79 -27.41
C GLN A 115 5.94 19.64 -27.83
N THR A 116 5.79 20.97 -27.79
CA THR A 116 6.73 21.92 -28.38
C THR A 116 7.97 22.16 -27.52
N THR A 117 7.95 21.75 -26.25
CA THR A 117 9.06 21.96 -25.29
C THR A 117 9.60 20.64 -24.77
N SER A 118 10.91 20.56 -24.52
CA SER A 118 11.53 19.36 -23.94
C SER A 118 10.94 19.00 -22.57
N LEU A 119 10.71 20.00 -21.72
CA LEU A 119 10.10 19.84 -20.40
C LEU A 119 8.64 19.34 -20.51
N GLY A 120 7.87 19.90 -21.43
CA GLY A 120 6.49 19.45 -21.71
C GLY A 120 6.48 18.00 -22.20
N ASN A 121 7.39 17.63 -23.11
CA ASN A 121 7.48 16.28 -23.62
C ASN A 121 7.86 15.26 -22.53
N SER A 122 8.78 15.61 -21.62
CA SER A 122 9.07 14.81 -20.43
C SER A 122 7.83 14.61 -19.55
N SER A 123 7.07 15.68 -19.28
CA SER A 123 5.83 15.61 -18.48
C SER A 123 4.77 14.71 -19.12
N ARG A 124 4.64 14.73 -20.46
CA ARG A 124 3.73 13.86 -21.21
C ARG A 124 4.14 12.39 -21.09
N ASN A 125 5.43 12.10 -21.27
CA ASN A 125 5.94 10.74 -21.16
C ASN A 125 5.80 10.18 -19.74
N GLU A 126 6.00 11.02 -18.73
CA GLU A 126 5.74 10.65 -17.33
C GLU A 126 4.25 10.35 -17.09
N ALA A 127 3.33 11.16 -17.63
CA ALA A 127 1.88 10.88 -17.56
C ALA A 127 1.54 9.51 -18.16
N LYS A 128 2.05 9.23 -19.37
CA LYS A 128 1.84 7.95 -20.05
C LYS A 128 2.42 6.78 -19.27
N GLY A 129 3.62 6.95 -18.68
CA GLY A 129 4.24 5.94 -17.83
C GLY A 129 3.40 5.60 -16.60
N LEU A 130 2.82 6.62 -15.96
CA LEU A 130 1.91 6.45 -14.83
C LEU A 130 0.59 5.79 -15.25
N ALA A 131 0.01 6.21 -16.37
CA ALA A 131 -1.20 5.60 -16.93
C ALA A 131 -0.99 4.11 -17.22
N ASN A 132 0.13 3.74 -17.84
CA ASN A 132 0.48 2.34 -18.05
C ASN A 132 0.66 1.58 -16.73
N SER A 133 1.26 2.22 -15.71
CA SER A 133 1.52 1.57 -14.42
C SER A 133 0.24 1.24 -13.66
N ILE A 134 -0.79 2.09 -13.72
CA ILE A 134 -2.08 1.84 -13.07
C ILE A 134 -2.93 0.79 -13.81
N CYS A 135 -2.69 0.61 -15.11
CA CYS A 135 -3.33 -0.43 -15.93
C CYS A 135 -2.75 -1.83 -15.73
N ILE A 136 -1.64 -1.98 -15.00
CA ILE A 136 -1.06 -3.30 -14.70
C ILE A 136 -1.97 -4.05 -13.72
N PHE A 137 -2.39 -5.26 -14.06
CA PHE A 137 -3.31 -6.03 -13.21
C PHE A 137 -2.78 -6.25 -11.77
N LYS A 138 -1.47 -6.48 -11.61
CA LYS A 138 -0.81 -6.55 -10.28
C LYS A 138 -1.02 -5.28 -9.45
N PHE A 139 -1.04 -4.10 -10.07
CA PHE A 139 -1.32 -2.84 -9.38
C PHE A 139 -2.76 -2.80 -8.87
N MET A 140 -3.74 -3.26 -9.67
CA MET A 140 -5.15 -3.30 -9.28
C MET A 140 -5.41 -4.28 -8.14
N VAL A 141 -4.86 -5.50 -8.22
CA VAL A 141 -4.96 -6.49 -7.14
C VAL A 141 -4.30 -5.96 -5.85
N ALA A 142 -3.14 -5.30 -5.97
CA ALA A 142 -2.48 -4.66 -4.84
C ALA A 142 -3.31 -3.51 -4.26
N LEU A 143 -3.95 -2.70 -5.11
CA LEU A 143 -4.81 -1.58 -4.71
C LEU A 143 -5.99 -2.06 -3.87
N VAL A 144 -6.73 -3.06 -4.36
CA VAL A 144 -7.86 -3.65 -3.63
C VAL A 144 -7.38 -4.26 -2.30
N SER A 145 -6.33 -5.09 -2.35
CA SER A 145 -5.76 -5.72 -1.15
C SER A 145 -5.37 -4.71 -0.07
N TRP A 146 -4.62 -3.67 -0.45
CA TRP A 146 -4.15 -2.67 0.49
C TRP A 146 -5.27 -1.78 0.99
N TYR A 147 -6.22 -1.42 0.14
CA TYR A 147 -7.36 -0.61 0.56
C TYR A 147 -8.16 -1.33 1.65
N ASP A 148 -8.48 -2.61 1.48
CA ASP A 148 -9.27 -3.38 2.46
C ASP A 148 -8.53 -3.54 3.80
N ILE A 149 -7.24 -3.87 3.75
CA ILE A 149 -6.39 -3.96 4.94
C ILE A 149 -6.38 -2.61 5.68
N LEU A 150 -6.12 -1.52 4.96
CA LEU A 150 -6.03 -0.19 5.56
C LEU A 150 -7.37 0.29 6.07
N PHE A 151 -8.48 -0.06 5.43
CA PHE A 151 -9.83 0.26 5.88
C PHE A 151 -10.10 -0.33 7.27
N GLU A 152 -9.85 -1.62 7.45
CA GLU A 152 -10.04 -2.28 8.75
C GLU A 152 -9.11 -1.76 9.84
N VAL A 153 -7.85 -1.47 9.50
CA VAL A 153 -6.90 -0.87 10.44
C VAL A 153 -7.31 0.55 10.82
N ASN A 154 -7.82 1.34 9.87
CA ASN A 154 -8.24 2.73 10.11
C ASN A 154 -9.42 2.81 11.09
N ILE A 155 -10.36 1.85 11.05
CA ILE A 155 -11.46 1.78 12.02
C ILE A 155 -10.89 1.61 13.44
N SER A 156 -10.00 0.64 13.64
CA SER A 156 -9.31 0.43 14.91
C SER A 156 -8.52 1.66 15.36
N ASN A 157 -7.78 2.28 14.44
CA ASN A 157 -6.96 3.45 14.73
C ASN A 157 -7.81 4.65 15.20
N LYS A 158 -8.96 4.92 14.56
CA LYS A 158 -9.89 5.98 14.99
C LYS A 158 -10.47 5.73 16.38
N ILE A 159 -10.81 4.48 16.69
CA ILE A 159 -11.33 4.09 18.01
C ILE A 159 -10.25 4.27 19.09
N LEU A 160 -9.02 3.84 18.80
CA LEU A 160 -7.89 3.96 19.73
C LEU A 160 -7.45 5.41 20.00
N GLN A 161 -7.70 6.33 19.06
CA GLN A 161 -7.38 7.75 19.22
C GLN A 161 -8.51 8.53 19.92
N ASN A 162 -9.70 7.95 20.08
CA ASN A 162 -10.82 8.63 20.71
C ASN A 162 -10.68 8.60 22.25
N MET A 163 -10.54 9.78 22.84
CA MET A 163 -10.35 9.97 24.29
C MET A 163 -11.52 9.46 25.14
N LYS A 164 -12.72 9.34 24.58
CA LYS A 164 -13.93 8.93 25.30
C LYS A 164 -14.16 7.42 25.33
N VAL A 165 -13.31 6.64 24.68
CA VAL A 165 -13.54 5.20 24.50
C VAL A 165 -13.02 4.40 25.69
N ASP A 166 -13.83 3.44 26.14
CA ASP A 166 -13.45 2.44 27.14
C ASP A 166 -12.39 1.48 26.59
N LEU A 167 -11.42 1.13 27.43
CA LEU A 167 -10.35 0.18 27.11
C LEU A 167 -10.89 -1.21 26.70
N ASN A 168 -12.04 -1.62 27.24
CA ASN A 168 -12.72 -2.85 26.84
C ASN A 168 -13.23 -2.76 25.39
N VAL A 169 -13.85 -1.65 25.01
CA VAL A 169 -14.31 -1.40 23.64
C VAL A 169 -13.13 -1.37 22.67
N ALA A 170 -12.02 -0.72 23.03
CA ALA A 170 -10.81 -0.73 22.22
C ALA A 170 -10.23 -2.15 22.03
N THR A 171 -10.24 -2.97 23.08
CA THR A 171 -9.76 -4.36 23.03
C THR A 171 -10.66 -5.24 22.15
N GLN A 172 -11.98 -5.09 22.28
CA GLN A 172 -12.94 -5.78 21.42
C GLN A 172 -12.75 -5.40 19.94
N GLN A 173 -12.57 -4.11 19.66
CA GLN A 173 -12.32 -3.64 18.29
C GLN A 173 -11.04 -4.23 17.70
N LEU A 174 -9.95 -4.28 18.47
CA LEU A 174 -8.70 -4.90 18.03
C LEU A 174 -8.89 -6.40 17.71
N ASN A 175 -9.66 -7.12 18.52
CA ASN A 175 -10.00 -8.51 18.25
C ASN A 175 -10.85 -8.68 16.99
N ILE A 176 -11.81 -7.79 16.75
CA ILE A 176 -12.60 -7.78 15.51
C ILE A 176 -11.69 -7.57 14.30
N THR A 177 -10.83 -6.54 14.32
CA THR A 177 -9.89 -6.27 13.22
C THR A 177 -8.94 -7.45 13.01
N LYS A 178 -8.39 -8.04 14.08
CA LYS A 178 -7.56 -9.25 14.00
C LYS A 178 -8.30 -10.41 13.32
N ASN A 179 -9.52 -10.70 13.75
CA ASN A 179 -10.31 -11.80 13.21
C ASN A 179 -10.66 -11.58 11.73
N LYS A 180 -10.97 -10.34 11.33
CA LYS A 180 -11.20 -9.99 9.93
C LYS A 180 -9.93 -10.20 9.08
N LEU A 181 -8.78 -9.69 9.52
CA LEU A 181 -7.51 -9.89 8.81
C LEU A 181 -7.13 -11.37 8.69
N VAL A 182 -7.45 -12.19 9.70
CA VAL A 182 -7.25 -13.65 9.63
C VAL A 182 -8.20 -14.30 8.63
N LYS A 183 -9.48 -13.90 8.62
CA LYS A 183 -10.47 -14.42 7.67
C LYS A 183 -10.17 -14.05 6.22
N MET A 184 -9.55 -12.90 5.98
CA MET A 184 -9.08 -12.52 4.65
C MET A 184 -7.92 -13.42 4.18
N ARG A 185 -7.12 -13.97 5.09
CA ARG A 185 -5.95 -14.81 4.77
C ARG A 185 -6.34 -16.24 4.37
N ASN A 186 -7.11 -16.39 3.31
CA ASN A 186 -7.45 -17.66 2.68
C ASN A 186 -7.55 -17.50 1.16
N ASP A 187 -7.71 -18.63 0.46
CA ASP A 187 -7.80 -18.65 -1.00
C ASP A 187 -9.06 -17.95 -1.51
N GLU A 188 -10.17 -18.09 -0.80
CA GLU A 188 -11.43 -17.40 -1.10
C GLU A 188 -11.29 -15.87 -1.02
N GLY A 189 -10.54 -15.37 -0.03
CA GLY A 189 -10.25 -13.95 0.12
C GLY A 189 -9.43 -13.41 -1.04
N PHE A 190 -8.43 -14.18 -1.49
CA PHE A 190 -7.67 -13.82 -2.69
C PHE A 190 -8.56 -13.81 -3.94
N GLN A 191 -9.45 -14.79 -4.10
CA GLN A 191 -10.38 -14.83 -5.23
C GLN A 191 -11.33 -13.62 -5.24
N ARG A 192 -11.83 -13.17 -4.09
CA ARG A 192 -12.67 -11.96 -4.01
C ARG A 192 -11.91 -10.73 -4.50
N ILE A 193 -10.67 -10.58 -4.07
CA ILE A 193 -9.82 -9.45 -4.48
C ILE A 193 -9.50 -9.52 -5.98
N ASP A 194 -9.29 -10.73 -6.51
CA ASP A 194 -9.06 -10.96 -7.94
C ASP A 194 -10.29 -10.58 -8.78
N VAL A 195 -11.50 -10.89 -8.29
CA VAL A 195 -12.78 -10.48 -8.91
C VAL A 195 -12.97 -8.97 -8.86
N ASP A 196 -12.77 -8.34 -7.70
CA ASP A 196 -12.84 -6.88 -7.53
C ASP A 196 -11.83 -6.15 -8.44
N ALA A 197 -10.61 -6.69 -8.54
CA ALA A 197 -9.59 -6.14 -9.43
C ALA A 197 -9.96 -6.35 -10.91
N ALA A 198 -10.58 -7.47 -11.26
CA ALA A 198 -11.08 -7.72 -12.61
C ALA A 198 -12.24 -6.80 -12.99
N GLU A 199 -13.07 -6.37 -12.04
CA GLU A 199 -14.09 -5.35 -12.27
C GLU A 199 -13.46 -3.99 -12.61
N ILE A 200 -12.46 -3.56 -11.82
CA ILE A 200 -11.69 -2.34 -12.12
C ILE A 200 -10.99 -2.45 -13.49
N ALA A 201 -10.45 -3.62 -13.82
CA ALA A 201 -9.79 -3.85 -15.09
C ALA A 201 -10.74 -3.72 -16.28
N LYS A 202 -11.98 -4.19 -16.13
CA LYS A 202 -13.05 -4.05 -17.13
C LYS A 202 -13.44 -2.59 -17.35
N GLU A 203 -13.55 -1.80 -16.28
CA GLU A 203 -13.83 -0.36 -16.37
C GLU A 203 -12.74 0.39 -17.17
N LEU A 204 -11.49 -0.09 -17.10
CA LEU A 204 -10.34 0.49 -17.79
C LEU A 204 -10.03 -0.17 -19.15
N GLU A 205 -10.83 -1.14 -19.59
CA GLU A 205 -10.60 -1.93 -20.81
C GLU A 205 -9.20 -2.58 -20.87
N THR A 206 -8.69 -3.06 -19.73
CA THR A 206 -7.34 -3.64 -19.58
C THR A 206 -7.34 -5.16 -19.50
N VAL A 207 -6.20 -5.78 -19.82
CA VAL A 207 -6.02 -7.25 -19.76
C VAL A 207 -5.83 -7.70 -18.30
N THR A 208 -6.62 -8.69 -17.88
CA THR A 208 -6.59 -9.28 -16.54
C THR A 208 -5.51 -10.36 -16.39
N ASN A 209 -4.29 -10.11 -16.86
CA ASN A 209 -3.21 -11.09 -16.83
C ASN A 209 -2.06 -10.64 -15.91
N PHE A 210 -1.53 -11.58 -15.14
CA PHE A 210 -0.30 -11.38 -14.38
C PHE A 210 0.89 -11.52 -15.33
N GLU A 211 1.56 -10.41 -15.65
CA GLU A 211 2.74 -10.45 -16.52
C GLU A 211 3.89 -11.28 -15.92
N GLU A 212 4.47 -12.16 -16.74
CA GLU A 212 5.74 -12.81 -16.48
C GLU A 212 6.89 -11.83 -16.69
N LYS A 213 7.54 -11.39 -15.60
CA LYS A 213 8.91 -10.89 -15.75
C LYS A 213 9.82 -12.10 -15.86
N HIS A 214 10.28 -12.42 -17.08
CA HIS A 214 11.39 -13.33 -17.32
C HIS A 214 12.68 -12.72 -16.74
N VAL A 215 12.83 -12.74 -15.41
CA VAL A 215 14.10 -12.45 -14.78
C VAL A 215 14.95 -13.69 -14.99
N GLY A 216 15.89 -13.63 -15.94
CA GLY A 216 16.86 -14.70 -16.17
C GLY A 216 17.44 -15.15 -14.83
N ARG A 217 17.15 -16.41 -14.45
CA ARG A 217 17.55 -16.93 -13.14
C ARG A 217 19.07 -16.85 -13.04
N ARG A 218 19.59 -15.97 -12.17
CA ARG A 218 20.99 -16.00 -11.79
C ARG A 218 21.21 -17.31 -11.05
N ARG A 219 21.78 -18.32 -11.72
CA ARG A 219 22.14 -19.59 -11.09
C ARG A 219 23.07 -19.28 -9.91
N LYS A 220 22.62 -19.57 -8.69
CA LYS A 220 23.53 -19.64 -7.55
C LYS A 220 24.51 -20.78 -7.82
N LYS A 221 25.80 -20.51 -7.63
CA LYS A 221 26.84 -21.54 -7.73
C LYS A 221 26.66 -22.45 -6.52
N ARG A 222 26.39 -23.74 -6.78
CA ARG A 222 26.26 -24.76 -5.73
C ARG A 222 27.64 -25.09 -5.17
N GLN A 223 27.73 -25.34 -3.87
CA GLN A 223 28.93 -25.90 -3.26
C GLN A 223 28.87 -27.44 -3.22
N PHE A 224 27.67 -28.03 -3.15
CA PHE A 224 27.46 -29.46 -3.05
C PHE A 224 26.33 -29.98 -3.95
N ASP A 225 26.46 -31.22 -4.42
CA ASP A 225 25.55 -31.82 -5.41
C ASP A 225 24.20 -32.29 -4.83
N TYR A 226 24.09 -32.41 -3.50
CA TYR A 226 22.84 -32.79 -2.82
C TYR A 226 21.91 -31.60 -2.51
N GLU A 227 22.32 -30.37 -2.84
CA GLU A 227 21.47 -29.19 -2.69
C GLU A 227 20.27 -29.26 -3.67
N THR A 228 19.08 -29.51 -3.13
CA THR A 228 17.82 -29.46 -3.88
C THR A 228 17.53 -28.02 -4.32
N GLN A 229 17.09 -27.82 -5.55
CA GLN A 229 16.66 -26.50 -6.00
C GLN A 229 15.34 -26.14 -5.30
N ASP A 230 15.23 -24.94 -4.74
CA ASP A 230 13.91 -24.38 -4.39
C ASP A 230 13.07 -24.35 -5.69
N GLU A 231 11.98 -25.11 -5.71
CA GLU A 231 11.03 -25.09 -6.82
C GLU A 231 10.36 -23.72 -6.86
N ALA A 232 10.83 -22.85 -7.76
CA ALA A 232 10.17 -21.57 -7.95
C ALA A 232 8.79 -21.80 -8.59
N LEU A 233 7.76 -21.22 -7.98
CA LEU A 233 6.40 -21.19 -8.51
C LEU A 233 6.42 -20.72 -9.97
N GLN A 234 5.87 -21.53 -10.87
CA GLN A 234 5.84 -21.24 -12.30
C GLN A 234 4.68 -20.33 -12.68
N ASP A 235 3.51 -20.48 -12.05
CA ASP A 235 2.36 -19.62 -12.32
C ASP A 235 2.57 -18.22 -11.69
N PRO A 236 2.54 -17.13 -12.51
CA PRO A 236 2.65 -15.76 -12.02
C PRO A 236 1.58 -15.37 -11.01
N LYS A 237 0.37 -15.95 -11.12
CA LYS A 237 -0.74 -15.68 -10.21
C LYS A 237 -0.50 -16.33 -8.86
N GLU A 238 -0.14 -17.62 -8.83
CA GLU A 238 0.27 -18.30 -7.59
C GLU A 238 1.49 -17.65 -6.95
N LYS A 239 2.48 -17.24 -7.74
CA LYS A 239 3.66 -16.53 -7.23
C LYS A 239 3.27 -15.22 -6.55
N PHE A 240 2.43 -14.40 -7.19
CA PHE A 240 1.94 -13.17 -6.60
C PHE A 240 1.10 -13.43 -5.34
N LYS A 241 0.24 -14.46 -5.37
CA LYS A 241 -0.56 -14.88 -4.21
C LYS A 241 0.32 -15.25 -3.01
N VAL A 242 1.43 -15.96 -3.21
CA VAL A 242 2.34 -16.37 -2.13
C VAL A 242 3.26 -15.23 -1.68
N GLU A 243 3.92 -14.55 -2.63
CA GLU A 243 4.96 -13.56 -2.35
C GLU A 243 4.42 -12.17 -1.96
N PHE A 244 3.22 -11.82 -2.41
CA PHE A 244 2.54 -10.58 -2.06
C PHE A 244 1.40 -10.84 -1.08
N TYR A 245 0.34 -11.54 -1.50
CA TYR A 245 -0.90 -11.61 -0.74
C TYR A 245 -0.69 -12.26 0.64
N PHE A 246 -0.31 -13.53 0.69
CA PHE A 246 -0.09 -14.22 1.97
C PHE A 246 1.04 -13.63 2.79
N LYS A 247 2.06 -13.07 2.14
CA LYS A 247 3.19 -12.45 2.83
C LYS A 247 2.79 -11.19 3.61
N ILE A 248 1.95 -10.33 3.02
CA ILE A 248 1.43 -9.13 3.68
C ILE A 248 0.56 -9.52 4.88
N PHE A 249 -0.41 -10.42 4.70
CA PHE A 249 -1.28 -10.87 5.79
C PHE A 249 -0.51 -11.59 6.91
N ARG A 250 0.56 -12.33 6.57
CA ARG A 250 1.45 -12.95 7.58
C ARG A 250 2.11 -11.90 8.47
N HIS A 251 2.61 -10.80 7.91
CA HIS A 251 3.26 -9.74 8.69
C HIS A 251 2.24 -8.92 9.50
N CYS A 252 1.06 -8.66 8.93
CA CYS A 252 -0.05 -8.05 9.67
C CYS A 252 -0.46 -8.89 10.90
N TYR A 253 -0.30 -10.21 10.85
CA TYR A 253 -0.61 -11.12 11.95
C TYR A 253 0.55 -11.32 12.95
N ALA A 254 1.80 -11.37 12.47
CA ALA A 254 2.97 -11.72 13.27
C ALA A 254 3.18 -10.79 14.48
N VAL A 255 2.73 -9.54 14.40
CA VAL A 255 2.90 -8.57 15.49
C VAL A 255 1.97 -8.85 16.69
N TYR A 256 0.86 -9.58 16.50
CA TYR A 256 0.01 -10.02 17.62
C TYR A 256 0.63 -11.16 18.45
N ARG A 257 1.75 -11.76 18.01
CA ARG A 257 2.43 -12.85 18.73
C ARG A 257 3.55 -12.39 19.68
N GLY A 258 3.67 -11.11 19.97
CA GLY A 258 4.50 -10.65 21.10
C GLY A 258 5.98 -11.02 21.02
N LYS A 259 6.55 -11.08 19.81
CA LYS A 259 8.02 -11.15 19.63
C LYS A 259 8.55 -9.75 19.33
N VAL A 260 8.68 -8.96 20.40
CA VAL A 260 9.60 -7.81 20.51
C VAL A 260 10.37 -7.99 21.80
#